data_AF-A0A6I2ZNV2-F1
#
_entry.id   AF-A0A6I2ZNV2-F1
#
_cell.length_a   1.000
_cell.length_b   1.000
_cell.length_c   1.000
_cell.angle_alpha   90.00
_cell.angle_beta   90.00
_cell.angle_gamma   90.00
#
_symmetry.space_group_name_H-M   'P 1'
#
loop_
_entity.id
_entity.type
_entity.pdbx_description
1 polymer ?
#
loop_
_entity_poly.entity_id
_entity_poly.type
_entity_poly.pdbx_seq_one_letter_code
_entity_poly.pdbx_strand_id
1 'polypeptide(L)' 'MRVPVSWLRELVEIPATDDVDAIGVRLVSAGLEIEDIEVVGDIQGPLVVGRVVSFDDEEQSNGKSIRWCQVDVG' A
#
# COMPACT_ATOMS: atom_id res chain seq x y z
N MET A 1 -13.78 3.30 -8.38
CA MET A 1 -13.64 2.18 -7.39
C MET A 1 -12.20 1.69 -7.48
N ARG A 2 -11.55 1.33 -6.37
CA ARG A 2 -10.17 0.78 -6.37
C ARG A 2 -10.18 -0.65 -5.88
N VAL A 3 -9.35 -1.50 -6.48
CA VAL A 3 -9.29 -2.93 -6.15
C VAL A 3 -7.87 -3.48 -6.29
N PRO A 4 -7.34 -4.23 -5.30
CA PRO A 4 -6.05 -4.90 -5.44
C PRO A 4 -6.14 -6.09 -6.41
N VAL A 5 -5.17 -6.21 -7.31
CA VAL A 5 -5.09 -7.37 -8.23
C VAL A 5 -4.90 -8.68 -7.47
N SER A 6 -4.16 -8.66 -6.34
CA SER A 6 -4.01 -9.84 -5.49
C SER A 6 -5.35 -10.37 -4.98
N TRP A 7 -6.23 -9.48 -4.53
CA TRP A 7 -7.57 -9.84 -4.08
C TRP A 7 -8.47 -10.34 -5.21
N LEU A 8 -8.39 -9.75 -6.41
CA LEU A 8 -9.13 -10.28 -7.57
C LEU A 8 -8.72 -11.72 -7.92
N ARG A 9 -7.42 -12.04 -7.84
CA ARG A 9 -6.91 -13.39 -8.10
C ARG A 9 -7.38 -14.43 -7.08
N GLU A 10 -7.79 -14.02 -5.89
CA GLU A 10 -8.41 -14.91 -4.90
C GLU A 10 -9.85 -15.28 -5.28
N LEU A 11 -10.53 -14.43 -6.05
CA LEU A 11 -11.96 -14.58 -6.36
C LEU A 11 -12.22 -15.16 -7.75
N VAL A 12 -11.33 -14.91 -8.72
CA VAL A 12 -11.49 -15.35 -10.11
C VAL A 12 -10.18 -15.83 -10.70
N GLU A 13 -10.26 -16.78 -11.63
CA GLU A 13 -9.10 -17.27 -12.36
C GLU A 13 -8.60 -16.19 -13.34
N ILE A 14 -7.39 -15.68 -13.07
CA ILE A 14 -6.66 -14.77 -13.97
C ILE A 14 -5.34 -15.46 -14.31
N PRO A 15 -4.98 -15.62 -15.59
CA PRO A 15 -3.71 -16.23 -15.97
C PRO A 15 -2.52 -15.60 -15.24
N ALA A 16 -1.58 -16.43 -14.79
CA ALA A 16 -0.38 -15.94 -14.09
C ALA A 16 0.54 -15.10 -15.00
N THR A 17 0.39 -15.25 -16.32
CA THR A 17 1.11 -14.49 -17.35
C THR A 17 0.52 -13.11 -17.60
N ASP A 18 -0.72 -12.85 -17.17
CA ASP A 18 -1.37 -11.55 -17.39
C ASP A 18 -0.85 -10.56 -16.35
N ASP A 19 -0.23 -9.49 -16.84
CA ASP A 19 0.15 -8.33 -16.05
C ASP A 19 -1.05 -7.39 -15.82
N VAL A 20 -0.80 -6.28 -15.11
CA VAL A 20 -1.86 -5.31 -14.75
C VAL A 20 -2.49 -4.65 -15.98
N ASP A 21 -1.71 -4.44 -17.04
CA ASP A 21 -2.19 -3.85 -18.28
C ASP A 21 -3.12 -4.80 -19.03
N ALA A 22 -2.74 -6.08 -19.16
CA ALA A 22 -3.58 -7.11 -19.77
C ALA A 22 -4.92 -7.28 -19.03
N ILE A 23 -4.90 -7.24 -17.69
CA ILE A 23 -6.12 -7.26 -16.87
C ILE A 23 -6.96 -6.01 -17.15
N GLY A 24 -6.35 -4.83 -17.18
CA GLY A 24 -7.02 -3.57 -17.48
C GLY A 24 -7.74 -3.58 -18.83
N VAL A 25 -7.08 -4.06 -19.89
CA VAL A 25 -7.67 -4.19 -21.23
C VAL A 25 -8.92 -5.08 -21.22
N ARG A 26 -8.91 -6.19 -20.48
CA ARG A 26 -10.07 -7.09 -20.37
C ARG A 26 -11.23 -6.43 -19.64
N LEU A 27 -10.96 -5.69 -18.57
CA LEU A 27 -11.97 -4.94 -17.82
C LEU A 27 -12.62 -3.85 -18.68
N VAL A 28 -11.82 -3.06 -19.40
CA VAL A 28 -12.33 -2.04 -20.34
C VAL A 28 -13.17 -2.68 -21.45
N SER A 29 -12.72 -3.81 -21.99
CA SER A 29 -13.46 -4.57 -23.00
C SER A 29 -14.80 -5.09 -22.49
N ALA A 30 -14.95 -5.28 -21.17
CA ALA A 30 -16.20 -5.66 -20.52
C ALA A 30 -17.08 -4.47 -20.11
N GLY A 31 -16.68 -3.23 -20.48
CA GLY A 31 -17.39 -2.00 -20.14
C GLY A 31 -17.05 -1.42 -18.77
N LEU A 32 -15.97 -1.89 -18.13
CA LEU A 32 -15.46 -1.36 -16.87
C LEU A 32 -14.25 -0.46 -17.17
N GLU A 33 -14.47 0.85 -17.19
CA GLU A 33 -13.40 1.82 -17.44
C GLU A 33 -12.33 1.80 -16.33
N ILE A 34 -11.07 1.92 -16.74
CA ILE A 34 -9.92 1.98 -15.84
C ILE A 34 -9.37 3.40 -15.88
N GLU A 35 -9.46 4.10 -14.75
CA GLU A 35 -9.00 5.48 -14.61
C GLU A 35 -7.49 5.56 -14.34
N ASP A 36 -6.94 4.64 -13.55
CA ASP A 36 -5.53 4.64 -13.16
C ASP A 36 -5.07 3.25 -12.70
N ILE A 37 -3.77 3.00 -12.75
CA ILE A 37 -3.10 1.79 -12.24
C ILE A 37 -1.97 2.21 -11.31
N GLU A 38 -2.14 1.93 -10.02
CA GLU A 38 -1.13 2.21 -9.00
C GLU A 38 -0.36 0.94 -8.64
N VAL A 39 0.95 0.95 -8.82
CA VAL A 39 1.84 -0.10 -8.33
C VAL A 39 2.20 0.22 -6.87
N VAL A 40 1.81 -0.69 -5.96
CA VAL A 40 2.10 -0.54 -4.54
C VAL A 40 3.49 -1.10 -4.25
N GLY A 41 4.33 -0.25 -3.67
CA GLY A 41 5.69 -0.60 -3.26
C GLY A 41 6.72 -0.16 -4.30
N ASP A 42 7.77 0.46 -3.79
CA ASP A 42 9.07 0.64 -4.44
C ASP A 42 10.00 1.14 -3.32
N ILE A 43 10.24 0.26 -2.34
CA ILE A 43 10.99 0.62 -1.14
C ILE A 43 12.31 -0.14 -1.15
N GLN A 44 13.39 0.61 -0.98
CA GLN A 44 14.75 0.09 -0.89
C GLN A 44 15.29 0.27 0.54
N GLY A 45 16.14 -0.65 0.97
CA GLY A 45 16.75 -0.62 2.30
C GLY A 45 16.03 -1.48 3.35
N PRO A 46 16.44 -1.38 4.64
CA PRO A 46 15.94 -2.23 5.73
C PRO A 46 14.58 -1.74 6.24
N LEU A 47 13.52 -1.90 5.43
CA LEU A 47 12.16 -1.67 5.88
C LEU A 47 11.67 -2.88 6.69
N VAL A 48 11.39 -2.67 7.96
CA VAL A 48 10.89 -3.70 8.88
C VAL A 48 9.73 -3.18 9.71
N VAL A 49 8.95 -4.11 10.26
CA VAL A 49 7.90 -3.80 11.22
C VAL A 49 8.55 -3.51 12.57
N GLY A 50 8.26 -2.35 13.16
CA GLY A 50 8.70 -1.96 14.49
C GLY A 50 7.53 -1.81 15.46
N ARG A 51 7.80 -2.07 16.74
CA ARG A 51 6.87 -1.85 17.86
C ARG A 51 7.34 -0.69 18.71
N VAL A 52 6.48 0.31 18.90
CA VAL A 52 6.75 1.41 19.84
C VAL A 52 6.70 0.86 21.27
N VAL A 53 7.78 1.03 22.03
CA VAL A 53 7.86 0.56 23.43
C VAL A 53 7.64 1.67 24.45
N SER A 54 8.01 2.90 24.10
CA SER A 54 7.72 4.10 24.88
C SER A 54 7.71 5.32 23.97
N PHE A 55 7.04 6.38 24.42
CA PHE A 55 7.20 7.70 23.84
C PHE A 55 6.93 8.79 24.87
N ASP A 56 7.52 9.96 24.66
CA ASP A 56 7.26 11.18 25.42
C ASP A 56 6.66 12.25 24.49
N ASP A 57 5.60 12.91 24.95
CA ASP A 57 4.95 14.02 24.22
C ASP A 57 5.59 15.36 24.61
N GLU A 58 5.96 16.16 23.61
CA GLU A 58 6.54 17.50 23.82
C GLU A 58 5.76 18.55 23.01
N GLU A 59 5.13 19.51 23.69
CA GLU A 59 4.45 20.63 23.05
C GLU A 59 5.45 21.63 22.48
N GLN A 60 5.31 21.92 21.18
CA GLN A 60 6.14 22.89 20.49
C GLN A 60 5.46 24.26 20.43
N SER A 61 6.26 25.32 20.23
CA SER A 61 5.77 26.70 20.14
C SER A 61 4.78 26.95 19.00
N ASN A 62 4.72 26.08 17.99
CA ASN A 62 3.75 26.12 16.90
C ASN A 62 2.41 25.40 17.23
N GLY A 63 2.22 24.95 18.48
CA GLY A 63 1.03 24.25 18.95
C GLY A 63 0.93 22.79 18.49
N LYS A 64 1.94 22.23 17.82
CA LYS A 64 2.01 20.80 17.51
C LYS A 64 2.75 20.06 18.61
N SER A 65 2.33 18.83 18.89
CA SER A 65 3.06 17.92 19.77
C SER A 65 4.00 17.04 18.94
N ILE A 66 5.24 16.87 19.40
CA ILE A 66 6.19 15.90 18.86
C ILE A 66 6.26 14.71 19.81
N ARG A 67 6.28 13.50 19.25
CA ARG A 67 6.52 12.26 20.00
C ARG A 67 7.95 11.78 19.82
N TRP A 68 8.68 11.72 20.92
CA TRP A 68 9.98 11.06 20.96
C TRP A 68 9.76 9.57 21.25
N CYS A 69 9.79 8.74 20.21
CA CYS A 69 9.48 7.32 20.32
C CYS A 69 10.73 6.44 20.43
N GLN A 70 10.74 5.52 21.39
CA GLN A 70 11.63 4.35 21.38
C GLN A 70 10.91 3.21 20.63
N VAL A 71 11.56 2.65 19.61
CA VAL A 71 10.99 1.61 18.75
C VAL A 71 11.88 0.38 18.76
N ASP A 72 11.29 -0.76 19.09
CA ASP A 72 11.87 -2.09 18.97
C ASP A 72 11.62 -2.61 17.55
N VAL A 73 12.67 -2.96 16.82
CA VAL A 73 12.60 -3.43 15.42
C VAL A 73 13.05 -4.89 15.26
N GLY A 74 13.12 -5.64 16.38
CA GLY A 74 13.65 -7.00 16.44
C GLY A 74 15.05 -7.05 17.02
#